data_AF-A0A662PMX5-F1
#
_entry.id   AF-A0A662PMX5-F1
#
_cell.length_a   1.000
_cell.length_b   1.000
_cell.length_c   1.000
_cell.angle_alpha   90.00
_cell.angle_beta   90.00
_cell.angle_gamma   90.00
#
_symmetry.space_group_name_H-M   'P 1'
#
loop_
_entity.id
_entity.type
_entity.pdbx_description
1 polymer ?
#
loop_
_entity_poly.entity_id
_entity_poly.type
_entity_poly.pdbx_seq_one_letter_code
_entity_poly.pdbx_strand_id
1 'polypeptide(L)' 'MKLLRNFAAVLGLLTIVWITFLLVSYILAETLFPAIEQASQNILASILRVIVGLMTFMIWVVIWYTLTKIWLYKILLKE' A
#
# COMPACT_ATOMS: atom_id res chain seq x y z
N MET A 1 -30.25 -10.99 4.38
CA MET A 1 -29.54 -9.85 5.02
C MET A 1 -28.45 -9.32 4.08
N LYS A 2 -28.82 -8.61 3.01
CA LYS A 2 -27.88 -8.08 2.00
C LYS A 2 -26.96 -6.99 2.59
N LEU A 3 -27.51 -6.18 3.50
CA LEU A 3 -26.80 -5.08 4.18
C LEU A 3 -25.64 -5.56 5.06
N LEU A 4 -25.89 -6.54 5.95
CA LEU A 4 -24.87 -7.08 6.87
C LEU A 4 -23.69 -7.71 6.12
N ARG A 5 -23.98 -8.44 5.04
CA ARG A 5 -22.96 -9.03 4.16
C ARG A 5 -22.09 -7.96 3.51
N ASN A 6 -22.72 -6.93 2.95
CA ASN A 6 -22.00 -5.83 2.30
C ASN A 6 -21.18 -5.02 3.32
N PHE A 7 -21.71 -4.80 4.52
CA PHE A 7 -20.99 -4.15 5.61
C PHE A 7 -19.74 -4.92 6.04
N ALA A 8 -19.87 -6.23 6.27
CA ALA A 8 -18.73 -7.09 6.60
C ALA A 8 -17.68 -7.13 5.47
N ALA A 9 -18.13 -7.14 4.21
CA ALA A 9 -17.22 -7.07 3.07
C ALA A 9 -16.45 -5.75 3.00
N VAL A 10 -17.10 -4.61 3.27
CA VAL A 10 -16.42 -3.29 3.32
C VAL A 10 -15.43 -3.23 4.48
N LEU A 11 -15.79 -3.74 5.66
CA LEU A 11 -14.87 -3.83 6.80
C LEU A 11 -13.66 -4.71 6.50
N GLY A 12 -13.86 -5.84 5.82
CA GLY A 12 -12.78 -6.72 5.37
C GLY A 12 -11.82 -5.99 4.43
N LEU A 13 -12.36 -5.28 3.42
CA LEU A 13 -11.56 -4.45 2.53
C LEU A 13 -10.77 -3.41 3.34
N LEU A 14 -11.44 -2.61 4.18
CA LEU A 14 -10.81 -1.57 5.00
C LEU A 14 -9.65 -2.14 5.84
N THR A 15 -9.84 -3.31 6.45
CA THR A 15 -8.82 -3.98 7.26
C THR A 15 -7.59 -4.36 6.42
N ILE A 16 -7.79 -4.95 5.24
CA ILE A 16 -6.70 -5.28 4.31
C ILE A 16 -5.95 -4.01 3.89
N VAL A 17 -6.67 -2.93 3.61
CA VAL A 17 -6.08 -1.64 3.24
C VAL A 17 -5.20 -1.10 4.36
N TRP A 18 -5.69 -1.10 5.60
CA TRP A 18 -4.91 -0.65 6.75
C TRP A 18 -3.66 -1.49 6.99
N ILE A 19 -3.77 -2.82 6.96
CA ILE A 19 -2.62 -3.71 7.18
C ILE A 19 -1.55 -3.49 6.11
N THR A 20 -1.96 -3.42 4.84
CA THR A 20 -1.01 -3.19 3.75
C THR A 20 -0.41 -1.79 3.77
N PHE A 21 -1.19 -0.78 4.16
CA PHE A 21 -0.70 0.59 4.35
C PHE A 21 0.38 0.67 5.45
N LEU A 22 0.15 0.02 6.59
CA LEU A 22 1.13 -0.04 7.68
C LEU A 22 2.42 -0.75 7.23
N LEU A 23 2.30 -1.87 6.51
CA LEU A 23 3.44 -2.59 5.96
C LEU A 23 4.27 -1.73 5.01
N VAL A 24 3.63 -1.01 4.09
CA VAL A 24 4.33 -0.15 3.13
C VAL A 24 4.96 1.05 3.84
N SER A 25 4.28 1.63 4.82
CA SER A 25 4.83 2.72 5.63
C SER A 25 6.09 2.29 6.37
N TYR A 26 6.11 1.07 6.90
CA TYR A 26 7.30 0.48 7.52
C TYR A 26 8.45 0.32 6.51
N ILE A 27 8.18 -0.24 5.31
CA ILE A 27 9.21 -0.38 4.26
C ILE A 27 9.74 1.00 3.83
N LEU A 28 8.86 2.00 3.72
CA LEU A 28 9.27 3.37 3.41
C LEU A 28 10.15 3.96 4.50
N ALA A 29 9.82 3.76 5.78
CA ALA A 29 10.67 4.22 6.87
C ALA A 29 12.07 3.58 6.79
N GLU A 30 12.14 2.25 6.68
CA GLU A 30 13.39 1.48 6.58
C GLU A 30 14.24 1.86 5.35
N THR A 31 13.61 2.36 4.26
CA THR A 31 14.33 2.76 3.04
C THR A 31 14.73 4.23 3.06
N LEU A 32 13.87 5.12 3.55
CA LEU A 32 14.06 6.57 3.52
C LEU A 32 14.95 7.08 4.66
N PHE A 33 14.86 6.52 5.87
CA PHE A 33 15.73 6.94 6.98
C PHE A 33 17.21 6.77 6.63
N PRO A 34 17.67 5.60 6.13
CA PRO A 34 19.06 5.44 5.72
C PRO A 34 19.43 6.32 4.52
N ALA A 35 18.49 6.65 3.64
CA ALA A 35 18.73 7.56 2.53
C ALA A 35 19.01 9.00 3.00
N ILE A 36 18.40 9.43 4.10
CA ILE A 36 18.64 10.75 4.69
C ILE A 36 19.95 10.74 5.50
N GLU A 37 20.16 9.75 6.35
CA GLU A 37 21.32 9.68 7.25
C GLU A 37 22.64 9.43 6.51
N GLN A 38 22.64 8.63 5.45
CA GLN A 38 23.85 8.23 4.71
C GLN A 38 24.05 9.05 3.42
N ALA A 39 23.24 10.09 3.20
CA ALA A 39 23.34 10.96 2.03
C ALA A 39 24.73 11.58 1.86
N SER A 40 25.36 11.97 2.97
CA SER A 40 26.69 12.59 2.98
C SER A 40 27.82 11.61 2.62
N GLN A 41 27.63 10.31 2.84
CA GLN A 41 28.63 9.27 2.59
C GLN A 41 28.50 8.66 1.20
N ASN A 42 27.27 8.45 0.73
CA ASN A 42 27.02 7.85 -0.58
C ASN A 42 25.70 8.34 -1.19
N ILE A 43 25.80 9.42 -1.97
CA ILE A 43 24.67 10.08 -2.63
C ILE A 43 23.96 9.12 -3.60
N LEU A 44 24.73 8.36 -4.39
CA LEU A 44 24.14 7.42 -5.37
C LEU A 44 23.32 6.33 -4.68
N ALA A 45 23.83 5.74 -3.59
CA ALA A 45 23.08 4.74 -2.82
C ALA A 45 21.82 5.33 -2.19
N SER A 46 21.88 6.58 -1.74
CA SER A 46 20.73 7.27 -1.14
C SER A 46 19.65 7.57 -2.18
N ILE A 47 20.02 8.00 -3.39
CA ILE A 47 19.08 8.16 -4.51
C ILE A 47 18.42 6.83 -4.86
N LEU A 48 19.19 5.74 -4.94
CA LEU A 48 18.65 4.41 -5.26
C LEU A 48 17.62 3.96 -4.22
N ARG A 49 17.87 4.20 -2.92
CA ARG A 49 16.91 3.90 -1.85
C ARG A 49 15.60 4.68 -1.98
N VAL A 50 15.68 5.97 -2.31
CA VAL A 50 14.49 6.80 -2.57
C VAL A 50 13.70 6.25 -3.75
N ILE A 51 14.37 5.85 -4.83
CA ILE A 51 13.72 5.22 -6.01
C ILE A 51 13.03 3.92 -5.60
N VAL A 52 13.67 3.08 -4.79
CA VAL A 52 13.05 1.85 -4.26
C VAL A 52 11.81 2.15 -3.44
N GLY A 53 11.86 3.12 -2.52
CA GLY A 53 10.68 3.54 -1.75
C GLY A 53 9.54 4.03 -2.64
N LEU A 54 9.86 4.84 -3.65
CA LEU A 54 8.89 5.31 -4.66
C LEU A 54 8.24 4.15 -5.42
N MET A 55 9.04 3.17 -5.87
CA MET A 55 8.51 1.98 -6.54
C MET A 55 7.60 1.17 -5.62
N THR A 56 8.00 0.94 -4.36
CA THR A 56 7.19 0.21 -3.38
C THR A 56 5.83 0.90 -3.17
N PHE A 57 5.83 2.22 -3.01
CA PHE A 57 4.60 2.98 -2.86
C PHE A 57 3.69 2.89 -4.10
N MET A 58 4.27 3.06 -5.29
CA MET A 58 3.52 2.96 -6.55
C MET A 58 2.91 1.57 -6.77
N ILE A 59 3.65 0.51 -6.47
CA ILE A 59 3.16 -0.87 -6.52
C ILE A 59 1.96 -1.04 -5.59
N TRP A 60 2.04 -0.52 -4.37
CA TRP A 60 0.95 -0.60 -3.41
C TRP A 60 -0.31 0.14 -3.90
N VAL A 61 -0.17 1.34 -4.48
CA VAL A 61 -1.29 2.08 -5.07
C VAL A 61 -1.98 1.27 -6.18
N VAL A 62 -1.20 0.62 -7.06
CA VAL A 62 -1.74 -0.19 -8.15
C VAL A 62 -2.47 -1.44 -7.63
N ILE A 63 -1.89 -2.12 -6.63
CA ILE A 63 -2.53 -3.26 -5.95
C ILE A 63 -3.86 -2.80 -5.34
N TRP A 64 -3.85 -1.66 -4.66
CA TRP A 64 -5.03 -1.11 -3.99
C TRP A 64 -6.15 -0.75 -4.97
N TYR A 65 -5.81 -0.09 -6.07
CA TYR A 65 -6.74 0.22 -7.15
C TYR A 65 -7.37 -1.05 -7.73
N THR A 66 -6.55 -2.06 -8.02
CA THR A 66 -7.00 -3.34 -8.59
C THR A 66 -7.90 -4.09 -7.61
N LEU A 67 -7.51 -4.15 -6.33
CA LEU A 67 -8.28 -4.78 -5.26
C LEU A 67 -9.64 -4.09 -5.10
N THR A 68 -9.67 -2.76 -5.04
CA THR A 68 -10.88 -1.97 -4.90
C THR A 68 -11.82 -2.18 -6.09
N LYS A 69 -11.27 -2.19 -7.32
CA LYS A 69 -12.03 -2.51 -8.53
C LYS A 69 -12.66 -3.90 -8.45
N ILE A 70 -11.87 -4.92 -8.09
CA ILE A 70 -12.39 -6.29 -7.93
C ILE A 70 -13.47 -6.34 -6.85
N TRP A 71 -13.27 -5.68 -5.72
CA TRP A 71 -14.22 -5.69 -4.61
C TRP A 71 -15.55 -5.02 -4.97
N LEU A 72 -15.50 -3.85 -5.60
CA LEU A 72 -16.68 -3.14 -6.05
C LEU A 72 -17.45 -3.98 -7.08
N TYR A 73 -16.80 -4.43 -8.15
CA TYR A 73 -17.50 -5.08 -9.26
C TYR A 73 -17.86 -6.56 -9.00
N LYS A 74 -17.03 -7.31 -8.28
CA LYS A 74 -17.23 -8.77 -8.08
C LYS A 74 -17.73 -9.16 -6.71
N ILE A 75 -17.60 -8.32 -5.69
CA ILE A 75 -18.03 -8.66 -4.32
C ILE A 75 -19.28 -7.88 -3.94
N LEU A 76 -19.29 -6.57 -4.18
CA LEU A 76 -20.39 -5.68 -3.80
C LEU A 76 -21.50 -5.61 -4.86
N LEU A 77 -21.16 -5.48 -6.15
CA LEU A 77 -22.10 -5.41 -7.29
C LEU A 77 -22.53 -6.77 -7.84
N LYS A 78 -21.99 -7.88 -7.31
CA LYS A 78 -22.44 -9.22 -7.69
C LYS A 78 -23.79 -9.49 -7.03
N GLU A 79 -24.82 -8.89 -7.61
CA GLU A 79 -26.22 -9.29 -7.46
C GLU A 79 -26.53 -10.41 -8.44
#